data_AF-A0A952TTQ5-F1
#
_entry.id   AF-A0A952TTQ5-F1
#
_cell.length_a   1.000
_cell.length_b   1.000
_cell.length_c   1.000
_cell.angle_alpha   90.00
_cell.angle_beta   90.00
_cell.angle_gamma   90.00
#
_symmetry.space_group_name_H-M   'P 1'
#
loop_
_entity.id
_entity.type
_entity.pdbx_description
1 polymer ?
#
loop_
_entity_poly.entity_id
_entity_poly.type
_entity_poly.pdbx_seq_one_letter_code
_entity_poly.pdbx_strand_id
1 'polypeptide(L)'
;MSLIANSQTKKADVFPAGGGQSENTQYKNFGTFGQPSAGSSANSSYKNKEGFLNSGDEVIPMVSTSNVFNINLDLATSGGEILDNGGAEIISSGIIYSQTANAEIGDLGVTVVYTDPMIEDGTFTLTMSGLVNGETYYVRAFAENEVGYGYGDDVSFVSVPTLGEWGMITLASLLAGFGGWFVWRRVV
;
A
#
# COMPACT_ATOMS: atom_id res chain seq x y z
N MET A 1 -3.15 54.34 -76.07
CA MET A 1 -1.83 54.98 -76.17
C MET A 1 -0.95 54.36 -75.08
N SER A 2 0.15 53.72 -75.49
CA SER A 2 1.35 53.26 -74.77
C SER A 2 1.25 52.50 -73.42
N LEU A 3 1.83 51.29 -73.46
CA LEU A 3 2.53 50.55 -72.39
C LEU A 3 3.53 51.42 -71.63
N ILE A 4 3.79 51.16 -70.33
CA ILE A 4 5.12 51.05 -69.63
C ILE A 4 4.83 50.44 -68.21
N ALA A 5 5.10 49.17 -67.95
CA ALA A 5 6.31 48.56 -67.38
C ALA A 5 6.49 48.68 -65.84
N ASN A 6 6.80 47.50 -65.30
CA ASN A 6 7.16 47.12 -63.94
C ASN A 6 8.44 47.81 -63.46
N SER A 7 8.53 48.20 -62.17
CA SER A 7 9.84 48.43 -61.53
C SER A 7 9.84 48.00 -60.06
N GLN A 8 10.58 46.93 -59.79
CA GLN A 8 11.06 46.53 -58.48
C GLN A 8 12.32 47.37 -58.13
N THR A 9 12.40 47.92 -56.92
CA THR A 9 13.68 48.36 -56.28
C THR A 9 13.64 48.21 -54.75
N LYS A 10 14.06 47.02 -54.31
CA LYS A 10 15.05 46.64 -53.26
C LYS A 10 15.60 47.68 -52.24
N LYS A 11 15.49 47.31 -50.94
CA LYS A 11 16.35 47.54 -49.72
C LYS A 11 16.40 48.98 -49.13
N ALA A 12 16.46 49.23 -47.81
CA ALA A 12 16.94 48.46 -46.66
C ALA A 12 16.31 48.92 -45.31
N ASP A 13 16.18 47.96 -44.39
CA ASP A 13 16.41 47.97 -42.92
C ASP A 13 15.80 49.04 -41.98
N VAL A 14 14.78 48.64 -41.22
CA VAL A 14 14.63 48.96 -39.78
C VAL A 14 14.03 47.71 -39.09
N PHE A 15 14.81 47.05 -38.23
CA PHE A 15 14.31 45.94 -37.39
C PHE A 15 13.36 46.49 -36.32
N PRO A 16 12.29 45.74 -36.01
CA PRO A 16 12.13 45.38 -34.61
C PRO A 16 11.85 43.90 -34.37
N ALA A 17 12.25 43.53 -33.16
CA ALA A 17 12.28 42.22 -32.54
C ALA A 17 10.95 41.45 -32.52
N GLY A 18 11.07 40.13 -32.41
CA GLY A 18 10.05 39.26 -31.82
C GLY A 18 9.51 38.22 -32.79
N GLY A 19 10.11 37.04 -32.80
CA GLY A 19 9.70 35.92 -33.64
C GLY A 19 8.27 35.46 -33.39
N GLY A 20 7.53 35.27 -34.48
CA GLY A 20 6.32 34.46 -34.51
C GLY A 20 6.64 32.99 -34.76
N GLN A 21 5.93 32.10 -34.07
CA GLN A 21 5.55 30.79 -34.57
C GLN A 21 4.04 30.62 -34.32
N SER A 22 3.29 30.57 -35.41
CA SER A 22 1.90 30.10 -35.61
C SER A 22 0.80 30.62 -34.67
N GLU A 23 0.03 31.60 -35.16
CA GLU A 23 -1.31 31.89 -34.66
C GLU A 23 -2.24 30.71 -34.98
N ASN A 24 -2.69 29.98 -33.95
CA ASN A 24 -3.92 29.20 -34.02
C ASN A 24 -5.06 30.12 -33.58
N THR A 25 -5.85 30.58 -34.54
CA THR A 25 -7.14 31.25 -34.35
C THR A 25 -7.97 30.50 -33.31
N GLN A 26 -8.39 31.17 -32.21
CA GLN A 26 -9.71 31.05 -31.55
C GLN A 26 -9.68 31.63 -30.12
N TYR A 27 -9.54 32.95 -29.98
CA TYR A 27 -10.04 33.64 -28.78
C TYR A 27 -10.74 34.94 -29.19
N LYS A 28 -12.02 34.82 -29.54
CA LYS A 28 -12.97 35.95 -29.56
C LYS A 28 -14.18 35.59 -28.71
N ASN A 29 -14.16 36.01 -27.45
CA ASN A 29 -15.25 36.71 -26.76
C ASN A 29 -14.99 36.71 -25.25
N PHE A 30 -14.55 37.83 -24.70
CA PHE A 30 -14.82 38.14 -23.30
C PHE A 30 -16.17 38.86 -23.25
N GLY A 31 -17.24 38.06 -23.20
CA GLY A 31 -18.55 38.54 -22.78
C GLY A 31 -18.69 38.28 -21.29
N THR A 32 -18.92 39.34 -20.51
CA THR A 32 -19.34 39.23 -19.11
C THR A 32 -20.69 38.52 -19.07
N PHE A 33 -20.71 37.28 -18.59
CA PHE A 33 -21.93 36.57 -18.21
C PHE A 33 -21.78 36.09 -16.77
N GLY A 34 -22.77 36.43 -15.94
CA GLY A 34 -22.77 36.18 -14.50
C GLY A 34 -22.53 34.71 -14.18
N GLN A 35 -21.90 34.49 -13.03
CA GLN A 35 -21.59 33.17 -12.49
C GLN A 35 -22.83 32.26 -12.54
N PRO A 36 -22.86 31.24 -13.42
CA PRO A 36 -23.76 30.13 -13.22
C PRO A 36 -23.16 29.30 -12.08
N SER A 37 -23.94 29.02 -11.06
CA SER A 37 -23.72 27.87 -10.20
C SER A 37 -23.80 26.61 -11.08
N ALA A 38 -22.67 26.21 -11.64
CA ALA A 38 -22.42 24.89 -12.21
C ALA A 38 -21.60 24.15 -11.15
N GLY A 39 -22.14 23.12 -10.50
CA GLY A 39 -22.60 21.92 -11.18
C GLY A 39 -21.44 20.95 -11.07
N SER A 40 -21.58 19.96 -10.19
CA SER A 40 -20.63 18.87 -9.97
C SER A 40 -20.40 18.15 -11.31
N SER A 41 -19.39 18.59 -12.04
CA SER A 41 -19.08 18.10 -13.37
C SER A 41 -18.16 16.89 -13.25
N ALA A 42 -18.78 15.73 -13.47
CA ALA A 42 -18.25 14.58 -14.18
C ALA A 42 -16.79 14.18 -13.87
N ASN A 43 -16.71 13.07 -13.13
CA ASN A 43 -15.63 12.08 -13.13
C ASN A 43 -14.86 12.09 -14.48
N SER A 44 -13.63 12.59 -14.45
CA SER A 44 -12.72 12.62 -15.59
C SER A 44 -11.48 11.85 -15.22
N SER A 45 -11.55 10.54 -15.44
CA SER A 45 -10.42 9.63 -15.46
C SER A 45 -9.43 10.04 -16.57
N TYR A 46 -8.59 11.04 -16.32
CA TYR A 46 -7.46 11.36 -17.17
C TYR A 46 -6.18 11.36 -16.34
N LYS A 47 -5.37 10.31 -16.52
CA LYS A 47 -3.94 10.39 -16.22
C LYS A 47 -3.39 11.58 -17.00
N ASN A 48 -2.93 12.63 -16.32
CA ASN A 48 -2.07 13.58 -17.00
C ASN A 48 -0.82 12.82 -17.49
N LYS A 49 -0.27 13.25 -18.62
CA LYS A 49 0.90 12.61 -19.26
C LYS A 49 2.15 12.55 -18.35
N GLU A 50 2.08 13.21 -17.20
CA GLU A 50 3.14 13.36 -16.21
C GLU A 50 2.94 12.46 -14.96
N GLY A 51 1.87 11.68 -14.87
CA GLY A 51 1.67 10.68 -13.82
C GLY A 51 1.30 11.23 -12.43
N PHE A 52 0.88 12.49 -12.31
CA PHE A 52 0.38 13.05 -11.06
C PHE A 52 -1.13 12.78 -10.95
N LEU A 53 -1.54 12.07 -9.90
CA LEU A 53 -2.96 11.95 -9.51
C LEU A 53 -3.52 13.36 -9.21
N ASN A 54 -4.75 13.65 -9.61
CA ASN A 54 -5.38 14.91 -9.19
C ASN A 54 -5.64 14.84 -7.67
N SER A 55 -5.60 15.98 -7.00
CA SER A 55 -5.78 16.12 -5.53
C SER A 55 -7.19 15.74 -5.01
N GLY A 56 -7.99 15.01 -5.80
CA GLY A 56 -9.31 14.48 -5.44
C GLY A 56 -9.62 13.13 -6.09
N ASP A 57 -8.59 12.42 -6.58
CA ASP A 57 -8.76 11.03 -7.00
C ASP A 57 -8.52 10.13 -5.78
N GLU A 58 -9.56 9.42 -5.36
CA GLU A 58 -9.45 8.40 -4.32
C GLU A 58 -8.71 7.18 -4.87
N VAL A 59 -7.79 6.64 -4.09
CA VAL A 59 -7.02 5.43 -4.39
C VAL A 59 -7.13 4.43 -3.25
N ILE A 60 -6.75 3.18 -3.49
CA ILE A 60 -6.72 2.17 -2.43
C ILE A 60 -5.78 2.60 -1.28
N PRO A 61 -6.03 2.16 -0.04
CA PRO A 61 -5.18 2.49 1.10
C PRO A 61 -3.75 1.96 0.94
N MET A 62 -2.79 2.64 1.56
CA MET A 62 -1.41 2.16 1.68
C MET A 62 -1.18 1.61 3.08
N VAL A 63 -0.80 0.34 3.16
CA VAL A 63 -0.66 -0.39 4.42
C VAL A 63 0.72 -1.06 4.46
N SER A 64 1.33 -1.12 5.64
CA SER A 64 2.53 -1.89 5.93
C SER A 64 2.22 -3.01 6.91
N THR A 65 2.83 -4.18 6.75
CA THR A 65 2.68 -5.33 7.67
C THR A 65 3.82 -5.35 8.67
N SER A 66 3.49 -5.52 9.95
CA SER A 66 4.49 -5.65 11.01
C SER A 66 4.99 -7.10 11.15
N ASN A 67 6.18 -7.26 11.73
CA ASN A 67 6.75 -8.58 12.01
C ASN A 67 5.89 -9.35 13.03
N VAL A 68 5.91 -10.68 12.92
CA VAL A 68 5.21 -11.57 13.85
C VAL A 68 6.02 -11.80 15.13
N PHE A 69 5.35 -11.77 16.28
CA PHE A 69 5.91 -12.06 17.59
C PHE A 69 4.92 -12.86 18.46
N ASN A 70 5.33 -13.29 19.67
CA ASN A 70 4.53 -14.13 20.57
C ASN A 70 3.98 -15.40 19.88
N ILE A 71 4.82 -16.08 19.10
CA ILE A 71 4.44 -17.29 18.37
C ILE A 71 4.39 -18.46 19.37
N ASN A 72 3.20 -19.00 19.55
CA ASN A 72 2.88 -20.15 20.40
C ASN A 72 2.45 -21.35 19.52
N LEU A 73 1.84 -22.36 20.14
CA LEU A 73 1.32 -23.55 19.45
C LEU A 73 0.22 -23.18 18.45
N ASP A 74 -0.80 -22.45 18.90
CA ASP A 74 -2.01 -22.14 18.15
C ASP A 74 -2.29 -20.64 18.01
N LEU A 75 -1.42 -19.80 18.58
CA LEU A 75 -1.53 -18.34 18.60
C LEU A 75 -0.26 -17.69 18.07
N ALA A 76 -0.40 -16.54 17.43
CA ALA A 76 0.71 -15.64 17.13
C ALA A 76 0.19 -14.21 17.04
N THR A 77 1.04 -13.20 17.29
CA THR A 77 0.64 -11.80 17.24
C THR A 77 1.36 -11.10 16.09
N SER A 78 0.62 -10.34 15.30
CA SER A 78 1.15 -9.48 14.24
C SER A 78 0.36 -8.17 14.22
N GLY A 79 0.62 -7.32 13.25
CA GLY A 79 -0.04 -6.05 13.11
C GLY A 79 0.24 -5.41 11.77
N GLY A 80 -0.11 -4.14 11.68
CA GLY A 80 0.17 -3.33 10.53
C GLY A 80 0.13 -1.87 10.86
N GLU A 81 0.45 -1.06 9.87
CA GLU A 81 0.35 0.39 9.91
C GLU A 81 -0.39 0.85 8.66
N ILE A 82 -1.47 1.64 8.84
CA ILE A 82 -2.11 2.35 7.74
C ILE A 82 -1.32 3.64 7.54
N LEU A 83 -0.55 3.69 6.44
CA LEU A 83 0.34 4.80 6.10
C LEU A 83 -0.41 5.93 5.38
N ASP A 84 -1.43 5.57 4.61
CA ASP A 84 -2.28 6.51 3.87
C ASP A 84 -3.66 5.85 3.65
N ASN A 85 -4.74 6.62 3.82
CA ASN A 85 -6.10 6.16 3.54
C ASN A 85 -6.48 6.29 2.05
N GLY A 86 -5.59 6.86 1.23
CA GLY A 86 -5.79 7.01 -0.19
C GLY A 86 -6.82 8.08 -0.55
N GLY A 87 -7.12 9.00 0.37
CA GLY A 87 -8.07 10.10 0.16
C GLY A 87 -9.53 9.78 0.45
N ALA A 88 -9.86 8.55 0.89
CA ALA A 88 -11.20 8.13 1.31
C ALA A 88 -11.20 7.57 2.74
N GLU A 89 -12.37 7.53 3.38
CA GLU A 89 -12.54 6.95 4.72
C GLU A 89 -12.28 5.44 4.71
N ILE A 90 -11.61 4.92 5.76
CA ILE A 90 -11.40 3.49 5.93
C ILE A 90 -12.68 2.85 6.46
N ILE A 91 -13.17 1.83 5.77
CA ILE A 91 -14.41 1.08 6.06
C ILE A 91 -14.10 -0.17 6.90
N SER A 92 -12.93 -0.78 6.72
CA SER A 92 -12.47 -1.90 7.52
C SER A 92 -10.94 -1.98 7.53
N SER A 93 -10.37 -2.49 8.62
CA SER A 93 -8.93 -2.73 8.72
C SER A 93 -8.63 -3.95 9.58
N GLY A 94 -7.46 -4.55 9.37
CA GLY A 94 -7.08 -5.76 10.07
C GLY A 94 -5.87 -6.49 9.48
N ILE A 95 -5.77 -7.77 9.82
CA ILE A 95 -4.79 -8.69 9.24
C ILE A 95 -5.49 -9.88 8.59
N ILE A 96 -4.88 -10.40 7.54
CA ILE A 96 -5.18 -11.70 6.96
C ILE A 96 -4.00 -12.64 7.14
N TYR A 97 -4.29 -13.92 7.35
CA TYR A 97 -3.24 -14.94 7.41
C TYR A 97 -3.67 -16.24 6.74
N SER A 98 -2.71 -16.92 6.12
CA SER A 98 -2.92 -18.18 5.38
C SER A 98 -1.63 -19.00 5.30
N GLN A 99 -1.73 -20.23 4.83
CA GLN A 99 -0.58 -21.08 4.45
C GLN A 99 -0.08 -20.78 3.03
N THR A 100 -0.79 -19.94 2.28
CA THR A 100 -0.41 -19.49 0.93
C THR A 100 0.11 -18.06 0.97
N ALA A 101 1.22 -17.81 0.29
CA ALA A 101 1.80 -16.48 0.16
C ALA A 101 0.92 -15.55 -0.69
N ASN A 102 1.03 -14.24 -0.46
CA ASN A 102 0.25 -13.20 -1.15
C ASN A 102 -1.28 -13.42 -1.10
N ALA A 103 -1.77 -13.98 0.00
CA ALA A 103 -3.21 -14.16 0.21
C ALA A 103 -4.00 -12.85 0.07
N GLU A 104 -5.23 -12.95 -0.42
CA GLU A 104 -6.22 -11.86 -0.48
C GLU A 104 -7.51 -12.25 0.27
N ILE A 105 -8.34 -11.25 0.59
CA ILE A 105 -9.64 -11.52 1.24
C ILE A 105 -10.54 -12.27 0.26
N GLY A 106 -11.05 -13.43 0.69
CA GLY A 106 -11.93 -14.30 -0.10
C GLY A 106 -11.23 -15.52 -0.70
N ASP A 107 -9.90 -15.60 -0.64
CA ASP A 107 -9.16 -16.79 -1.04
C ASP A 107 -9.41 -17.98 -0.11
N LEU A 108 -9.27 -19.18 -0.66
CA LEU A 108 -9.47 -20.42 0.08
C LEU A 108 -8.39 -20.58 1.17
N GLY A 109 -8.84 -20.81 2.41
CA GLY A 109 -7.92 -21.01 3.55
C GLY A 109 -7.30 -19.72 4.08
N VAL A 110 -7.86 -18.56 3.73
CA VAL A 110 -7.54 -17.28 4.36
C VAL A 110 -8.42 -17.07 5.59
N THR A 111 -7.79 -16.66 6.69
CA THR A 111 -8.49 -16.20 7.90
C THR A 111 -8.28 -14.70 8.06
N VAL A 112 -9.35 -13.98 8.37
CA VAL A 112 -9.35 -12.52 8.55
C VAL A 112 -9.56 -12.18 10.02
N VAL A 113 -8.76 -11.26 10.55
CA VAL A 113 -8.94 -10.67 11.88
C VAL A 113 -9.08 -9.17 11.72
N TYR A 114 -10.23 -8.63 12.10
CA TYR A 114 -10.52 -7.20 12.03
C TYR A 114 -10.04 -6.50 13.29
N THR A 115 -9.68 -5.22 13.17
CA THR A 115 -9.51 -4.34 14.32
C THR A 115 -10.86 -4.02 14.97
N ASP A 116 -10.90 -4.02 16.30
CA ASP A 116 -12.05 -3.57 17.07
C ASP A 116 -11.55 -2.76 18.29
N PRO A 117 -11.73 -1.42 18.32
CA PRO A 117 -12.45 -0.60 17.33
C PRO A 117 -11.72 -0.51 15.99
N MET A 118 -12.44 -0.06 14.95
CA MET A 118 -11.87 0.23 13.64
C MET A 118 -10.81 1.34 13.73
N ILE A 119 -9.72 1.16 12.99
CA ILE A 119 -8.61 2.11 12.91
C ILE A 119 -8.54 2.67 11.49
N GLU A 120 -8.53 4.00 11.39
CA GLU A 120 -8.47 4.74 10.12
C GLU A 120 -7.03 5.12 9.73
N ASP A 121 -6.15 5.31 10.71
CA ASP A 121 -4.75 5.67 10.53
C ASP A 121 -3.83 5.09 11.61
N GLY A 122 -2.55 4.91 11.27
CA GLY A 122 -1.52 4.49 12.22
C GLY A 122 -1.45 2.99 12.49
N THR A 123 -0.79 2.63 13.59
CA THR A 123 -0.39 1.25 13.88
C THR A 123 -1.44 0.47 14.66
N PHE A 124 -1.60 -0.81 14.34
CA PHE A 124 -2.47 -1.73 15.06
C PHE A 124 -1.81 -3.09 15.28
N THR A 125 -2.32 -3.85 16.24
CA THR A 125 -1.80 -5.18 16.60
C THR A 125 -2.96 -6.12 16.88
N LEU A 126 -2.89 -7.33 16.32
CA LEU A 126 -3.93 -8.34 16.36
C LEU A 126 -3.33 -9.73 16.61
N THR A 127 -4.12 -10.58 17.26
CA THR A 127 -3.73 -11.97 17.58
C THR A 127 -4.39 -12.92 16.58
N MET A 128 -3.56 -13.67 15.89
CA MET A 128 -3.94 -14.82 15.07
C MET A 128 -4.19 -16.03 15.97
N SER A 129 -5.18 -16.84 15.61
CA SER A 129 -5.56 -18.03 16.38
C SER A 129 -5.92 -19.22 15.49
N GLY A 130 -5.98 -20.42 16.08
CA GLY A 130 -6.29 -21.64 15.34
C GLY A 130 -5.18 -22.07 14.38
N LEU A 131 -3.93 -21.73 14.70
CA LEU A 131 -2.78 -22.13 13.89
C LEU A 131 -2.52 -23.63 14.05
N VAL A 132 -2.24 -24.30 12.94
CA VAL A 132 -1.74 -25.68 12.95
C VAL A 132 -0.28 -25.66 13.35
N ASN A 133 0.12 -26.56 14.26
CA ASN A 133 1.46 -26.55 14.86
C ASN A 133 2.54 -26.96 13.85
N GLY A 134 3.68 -26.26 13.87
CA GLY A 134 4.84 -26.56 13.01
C GLY A 134 4.66 -26.21 11.53
N GLU A 135 3.59 -25.50 11.19
CA GLU A 135 3.28 -25.12 9.81
C GLU A 135 3.75 -23.70 9.49
N THR A 136 4.01 -23.44 8.21
CA THR A 136 4.37 -22.10 7.72
C THR A 136 3.11 -21.31 7.42
N TYR A 137 3.08 -20.07 7.93
CA TYR A 137 2.01 -19.11 7.69
C TYR A 137 2.59 -17.81 7.13
N TYR A 138 1.74 -17.13 6.37
CA TYR A 138 1.95 -15.85 5.72
C TYR A 138 0.90 -14.89 6.27
N VAL A 139 1.33 -13.74 6.79
CA VAL A 139 0.43 -12.70 7.32
C VAL A 139 0.60 -11.42 6.52
N ARG A 140 -0.52 -10.75 6.26
CA ARG A 140 -0.58 -9.45 5.58
C ARG A 140 -1.55 -8.54 6.32
N ALA A 141 -1.16 -7.30 6.54
CA ALA A 141 -2.08 -6.27 7.00
C ALA A 141 -2.94 -5.79 5.82
N PHE A 142 -4.17 -5.36 6.10
CA PHE A 142 -5.06 -4.78 5.11
C PHE A 142 -5.87 -3.62 5.66
N ALA A 143 -6.31 -2.76 4.76
CA ALA A 143 -7.32 -1.74 5.00
C ALA A 143 -8.20 -1.61 3.76
N GLU A 144 -9.48 -1.30 3.95
CA GLU A 144 -10.49 -1.16 2.92
C GLU A 144 -11.03 0.26 2.93
N ASN A 145 -11.15 0.86 1.76
CA ASN A 145 -11.94 2.06 1.54
C ASN A 145 -12.93 1.83 0.39
N GLU A 146 -13.66 2.85 -0.02
CA GLU A 146 -14.65 2.73 -1.11
C GLU A 146 -14.06 2.37 -2.47
N VAL A 147 -12.75 2.60 -2.66
CA VAL A 147 -12.01 2.22 -3.87
C VAL A 147 -11.63 0.73 -3.85
N GLY A 148 -11.28 0.19 -2.68
CA GLY A 148 -11.02 -1.22 -2.48
C GLY A 148 -10.03 -1.53 -1.36
N TYR A 149 -9.38 -2.70 -1.45
CA TYR A 149 -8.43 -3.18 -0.45
C TYR A 149 -6.99 -2.75 -0.77
N GLY A 150 -6.35 -2.16 0.23
CA GLY A 150 -4.91 -1.99 0.31
C GLY A 150 -4.31 -3.14 1.13
N TYR A 151 -3.22 -3.74 0.64
CA TYR A 151 -2.51 -4.80 1.33
C TYR A 151 -1.07 -4.41 1.60
N GLY A 152 -0.58 -4.79 2.77
CA GLY A 152 0.83 -4.71 3.12
C GLY A 152 1.65 -5.86 2.53
N ASP A 153 2.95 -5.78 2.82
CA ASP A 153 3.93 -6.81 2.48
C ASP A 153 3.61 -8.15 3.15
N ASP A 154 4.07 -9.22 2.53
CA ASP A 154 3.89 -10.56 3.04
C ASP A 154 4.96 -10.94 4.05
N VAL A 155 4.55 -11.33 5.26
CA VAL A 155 5.45 -11.71 6.35
C VAL A 155 5.24 -13.18 6.69
N SER A 156 6.26 -14.00 6.46
CA SER A 156 6.21 -15.43 6.78
C SER A 156 6.69 -15.75 8.19
N PHE A 157 6.05 -16.69 8.87
CA PHE A 157 6.51 -17.26 10.13
C PHE A 157 6.14 -18.75 10.24
N VAL A 158 6.74 -19.46 11.20
CA VAL A 158 6.44 -20.87 11.49
C VAL A 158 5.87 -20.97 12.90
N SER A 159 4.71 -21.62 13.05
CA SER A 159 4.11 -21.86 14.37
C SER A 159 4.94 -22.84 15.19
N VAL A 160 4.81 -22.81 16.52
CA VAL A 160 5.59 -23.71 17.37
C VAL A 160 5.12 -25.15 17.14
N PRO A 161 6.01 -26.10 16.82
CA PRO A 161 5.62 -27.50 16.66
C PRO A 161 5.26 -28.12 18.02
N THR A 162 4.22 -28.95 18.04
CA THR A 162 3.96 -29.81 19.20
C THR A 162 5.02 -30.92 19.20
N LEU A 163 5.89 -30.88 20.20
CA LEU A 163 6.83 -31.96 20.44
C LEU A 163 6.09 -33.09 21.17
N GLY A 164 6.10 -34.28 20.59
CA GLY A 164 5.60 -35.47 21.29
C GLY A 164 6.38 -35.75 22.58
N GLU A 165 5.89 -36.70 23.39
CA GLU A 165 6.50 -37.08 24.68
C GLU A 165 8.02 -37.30 24.60
N TRP A 166 8.51 -37.87 23.49
CA TRP A 166 9.93 -38.06 23.21
C TRP A 166 10.67 -36.78 22.77
N GLY A 167 10.00 -35.85 22.10
CA GLY A 167 10.58 -34.57 21.68
C GLY A 167 10.96 -33.68 22.87
N MET A 168 10.17 -33.72 23.95
CA MET A 168 10.50 -32.99 25.17
C MET A 168 11.68 -33.62 25.94
N ILE A 169 11.79 -34.95 25.96
CA ILE A 169 12.90 -35.66 26.60
C ILE A 169 14.23 -35.37 25.87
N THR A 170 14.20 -35.32 24.54
CA THR A 170 15.39 -35.04 23.72
C THR A 170 15.88 -33.60 23.89
N LEU A 171 14.97 -32.62 23.94
CA LEU A 171 15.30 -31.22 24.25
C LEU A 171 15.84 -31.04 25.68
N ALA A 172 15.25 -31.71 26.66
CA ALA A 172 15.75 -31.70 28.04
C ALA A 172 17.16 -32.31 28.14
N SER A 173 17.44 -33.36 27.36
CA SER A 173 18.76 -34.01 27.32
C SER A 173 19.82 -33.12 26.65
N LEU A 174 19.45 -32.31 25.65
CA LEU A 174 20.34 -31.34 25.02
C LEU A 174 20.77 -30.24 25.99
N LEU A 175 19.85 -29.75 26.82
CA LEU A 175 20.12 -28.74 27.85
C LEU A 175 20.90 -29.30 29.04
N ALA A 176 20.63 -30.54 29.44
CA ALA A 176 21.36 -31.23 30.52
C ALA A 176 22.82 -31.57 30.17
N GLY A 177 23.19 -31.56 28.89
CA GLY A 177 24.55 -31.82 28.42
C GLY A 177 25.56 -30.69 28.69
N PHE A 178 25.10 -29.46 28.97
CA PHE A 178 25.97 -28.30 29.25
C PHE A 178 25.97 -27.85 30.72
N GLY A 179 25.13 -28.46 31.56
CA GLY A 179 25.10 -28.24 33.01
C GLY A 179 25.99 -29.24 33.72
N GLY A 180 27.24 -28.84 33.97
CA GLY A 180 28.25 -29.63 34.65
C GLY A 180 27.71 -30.53 35.77
N TRP A 181 28.14 -31.79 35.68
CA TRP A 181 28.09 -32.83 36.68
C TRP A 181 28.68 -32.35 38.02
N PHE A 182 27.96 -31.53 38.78
CA PHE A 182 28.30 -31.21 40.16
C PHE A 182 27.94 -32.41 41.04
N VAL A 183 28.80 -33.42 40.99
CA VAL A 183 28.82 -34.49 41.99
C VAL A 183 29.17 -33.83 43.32
N TRP A 184 28.17 -33.66 44.20
CA TRP A 184 28.44 -33.49 45.62
C TRP A 184 29.03 -34.81 46.14
N ARG A 185 30.35 -34.92 46.13
CA ARG A 185 31.04 -35.94 46.93
C ARG A 185 30.77 -35.56 48.39
N ARG A 186 29.84 -36.26 49.04
CA ARG A 186 29.72 -36.26 50.51
C ARG A 186 31.09 -36.64 51.05
N VAL A 187 31.79 -35.67 51.63
CA VAL A 187 32.85 -35.96 52.60
C VAL A 187 32.14 -36.18 53.92
N VAL A 188 32.46 -37.32 54.53
CA VAL A 188 32.04 -37.79 55.85
C VAL A 188 32.32 -36.74 56.91
#